data_AF-A0AAN7JGP1-F1
#
_entry.id   AF-A0AAN7JGP1-F1
#
_cell.length_a   1.000
_cell.length_b   1.000
_cell.length_c   1.000
_cell.angle_alpha   90.00
_cell.angle_beta   90.00
_cell.angle_gamma   90.00
#
_symmetry.space_group_name_H-M   'P 1'
#
loop_
_entity.id
_entity.type
_entity.pdbx_description
1 polymer ?
#
loop_
_entity_poly.entity_id
_entity_poly.type
_entity_poly.pdbx_seq_one_letter_code
_entity_poly.pdbx_strand_id
1 'polypeptide(L)'
;MGLEAAVEATVAFLNNAVKPVLVGGPKLRVSKACDAFVELADACGYLVAVMPSAKGLVPESHPHFIGTYWGAVGTHFSAEIVESSDAYLFAGPIFNDYSSVGYSLLLKKEKAIIVQPDRVIVGNGPAFGCVLMKDFLQALSKRVNLNSTAYENYRRIFVPDGVPLKCEPNEPLRVNVLFQHIQKMLSHETAVIAETGDSWFNCQKLKLPKGCGYEFQMQYGSIGWSVGATLGYAQSVPEKRVIACIGDGSFQVTAQDVSTMMRVGQKTIIFLINNGGYTIEVEIHDGPYNVIKNWNYTGLVDAIHNGEGNC
;
A
#
# COMPACT_ATOMS: atom_id res chain seq x y z
N MET A 1 18.55 -6.82 27.99
CA MET A 1 19.14 -5.47 28.12
C MET A 1 18.85 -4.59 26.90
N GLY A 2 19.09 -5.05 25.66
CA GLY A 2 18.86 -4.22 24.45
C GLY A 2 17.42 -3.75 24.22
N LEU A 3 16.42 -4.64 24.41
CA LEU A 3 15.00 -4.30 24.28
C LEU A 3 14.58 -3.21 25.27
N GLU A 4 14.88 -3.40 26.56
CA GLU A 4 14.50 -2.47 27.62
C GLU A 4 15.08 -1.07 27.37
N ALA A 5 16.37 -0.99 27.04
CA ALA A 5 17.03 0.28 26.74
C ALA A 5 16.45 0.97 25.49
N ALA A 6 16.08 0.20 24.46
CA ALA A 6 15.44 0.74 23.26
C ALA A 6 14.07 1.35 23.58
N VAL A 7 13.28 0.65 24.40
CA VAL A 7 11.95 1.10 24.84
C VAL A 7 12.08 2.35 25.72
N GLU A 8 12.98 2.36 26.69
CA GLU A 8 13.22 3.53 27.55
C GLU A 8 13.59 4.77 26.76
N ALA A 9 14.55 4.65 25.83
CA ALA A 9 14.96 5.76 24.98
C ALA A 9 13.80 6.26 24.09
N THR A 10 12.99 5.35 23.57
CA THR A 10 11.85 5.69 22.70
C THR A 10 10.71 6.34 23.48
N VAL A 11 10.40 5.84 24.68
CA VAL A 11 9.39 6.43 25.57
C VAL A 11 9.79 7.84 25.98
N ALA A 12 11.06 8.05 26.37
CA ALA A 12 11.57 9.37 26.70
C ALA A 12 11.49 10.34 25.51
N PHE A 13 11.69 9.84 24.29
CA PHE A 13 11.56 10.65 23.07
C PHE A 13 10.10 11.00 22.77
N LEU A 14 9.21 10.00 22.73
CA LEU A 14 7.81 10.15 22.33
C LEU A 14 6.97 10.90 23.36
N ASN A 15 7.18 10.66 24.66
CA ASN A 15 6.40 11.32 25.72
C ASN A 15 6.71 12.83 25.85
N ASN A 16 7.82 13.29 25.29
CA ASN A 16 8.16 14.71 25.19
C ASN A 16 7.67 15.37 23.89
N ALA A 17 7.13 14.59 22.94
CA ALA A 17 6.62 15.11 21.68
C ALA A 17 5.20 15.65 21.83
N VAL A 18 4.92 16.78 21.19
CA VAL A 18 3.62 17.43 21.18
C VAL A 18 2.67 16.73 20.21
N LYS A 19 3.13 16.34 19.02
CA LYS A 19 2.29 15.74 17.97
C LYS A 19 3.00 14.55 17.29
N PRO A 20 3.22 13.45 18.02
CA PRO A 20 3.82 12.25 17.47
C PRO A 20 2.87 11.51 16.51
N VAL A 21 3.45 10.82 15.52
CA VAL A 21 2.71 10.00 14.54
C VAL A 21 3.33 8.62 14.36
N LEU A 22 2.51 7.65 13.92
CA LEU A 22 2.94 6.31 13.53
C LEU A 22 2.83 6.13 12.02
N VAL A 23 3.88 5.59 11.40
CA VAL A 23 3.85 5.21 9.98
C VAL A 23 4.28 3.77 9.80
N GLY A 24 3.36 2.93 9.34
CA GLY A 24 3.62 1.52 9.05
C GLY A 24 4.30 1.33 7.69
N GLY A 25 5.38 0.55 7.64
CA GLY A 25 6.15 0.24 6.45
C GLY A 25 6.03 -1.23 6.02
N PRO A 26 6.52 -1.58 4.82
CA PRO A 26 6.32 -2.92 4.24
C PRO A 26 6.97 -4.04 5.06
N LYS A 27 8.00 -3.73 5.87
CA LYS A 27 8.68 -4.75 6.69
C LYS A 27 7.89 -5.16 7.94
N LEU A 28 6.71 -4.58 8.19
CA LEU A 28 5.75 -5.10 9.18
C LEU A 28 5.37 -6.56 8.89
N ARG A 29 5.17 -6.91 7.61
CA ARG A 29 4.77 -8.25 7.17
C ARG A 29 5.84 -9.30 7.50
N VAL A 30 7.08 -9.07 7.09
CA VAL A 30 8.19 -10.02 7.33
C VAL A 30 8.52 -10.16 8.81
N SER A 31 8.25 -9.12 9.61
CA SER A 31 8.48 -9.12 11.06
C SER A 31 7.30 -9.69 11.85
N LYS A 32 6.20 -10.09 11.19
CA LYS A 32 4.93 -10.52 11.82
C LYS A 32 4.45 -9.55 12.90
N ALA A 33 4.57 -8.25 12.61
CA ALA A 33 4.41 -7.17 13.59
C ALA A 33 3.16 -6.30 13.35
N CYS A 34 2.28 -6.66 12.42
CA CYS A 34 1.06 -5.89 12.13
C CYS A 34 0.17 -5.73 13.38
N ASP A 35 -0.11 -6.82 14.10
CA ASP A 35 -0.96 -6.76 15.30
C ASP A 35 -0.30 -5.94 16.42
N ALA A 36 1.02 -6.08 16.60
CA ALA A 36 1.78 -5.30 17.59
C ALA A 36 1.81 -3.80 17.25
N PHE A 37 1.82 -3.45 15.96
CA PHE A 37 1.72 -2.07 15.51
C PHE A 37 0.33 -1.49 15.78
N VAL A 38 -0.73 -2.26 15.55
CA VAL A 38 -2.11 -1.85 15.90
C VAL A 38 -2.28 -1.72 17.41
N GLU A 39 -1.74 -2.66 18.21
CA GLU A 39 -1.75 -2.58 19.68
C GLU A 39 -1.05 -1.31 20.18
N LEU A 40 0.09 -0.94 19.57
CA LEU A 40 0.76 0.32 19.87
C LEU A 40 -0.12 1.53 19.50
N ALA A 41 -0.75 1.52 18.32
CA ALA A 41 -1.62 2.60 17.88
C ALA A 41 -2.83 2.80 18.81
N ASP A 42 -3.46 1.71 19.26
CA ASP A 42 -4.55 1.73 20.22
C ASP A 42 -4.10 2.31 21.58
N ALA A 43 -2.92 1.91 22.05
CA ALA A 43 -2.40 2.36 23.35
C ALA A 43 -1.97 3.83 23.38
N CYS A 44 -1.31 4.31 22.31
CA CYS A 44 -0.78 5.66 22.26
C CYS A 44 -1.79 6.69 21.71
N GLY A 45 -2.82 6.24 20.99
CA GLY A 45 -3.80 7.13 20.36
C GLY A 45 -3.21 8.05 19.29
N TYR A 46 -2.03 7.72 18.75
CA TYR A 46 -1.40 8.53 17.72
C TYR A 46 -2.15 8.40 16.40
N LEU A 47 -1.93 9.36 15.52
CA LEU A 47 -2.33 9.25 14.13
C LEU A 47 -1.52 8.15 13.43
N VAL A 48 -2.20 7.38 12.58
CA VAL A 48 -1.62 6.24 11.88
C VAL A 48 -1.69 6.45 10.38
N ALA A 49 -0.55 6.36 9.70
CA ALA A 49 -0.45 6.28 8.26
C ALA A 49 0.34 5.02 7.86
N VAL A 50 0.35 4.70 6.56
CA VAL A 50 1.19 3.63 6.00
C VAL A 50 1.98 4.12 4.80
N MET A 51 3.17 3.58 4.59
CA MET A 51 3.90 3.74 3.32
C MET A 51 3.14 3.02 2.20
N PRO A 52 3.32 3.40 0.92
CA PRO A 52 2.56 2.81 -0.20
C PRO A 52 2.62 1.27 -0.25
N SER A 53 3.81 0.69 -0.06
CA SER A 53 4.00 -0.77 -0.05
C SER A 53 3.44 -1.48 1.20
N ALA A 54 2.93 -0.74 2.17
CA ALA A 54 2.35 -1.26 3.41
C ALA A 54 0.82 -1.20 3.44
N LYS A 55 0.18 -0.77 2.35
CA LYS A 55 -1.27 -0.79 2.21
C LYS A 55 -1.82 -2.21 2.44
N GLY A 56 -2.90 -2.29 3.21
CA GLY A 56 -3.51 -3.56 3.64
C GLY A 56 -2.81 -4.27 4.81
N LEU A 57 -1.67 -3.77 5.31
CA LEU A 57 -1.01 -4.35 6.50
C LEU A 57 -1.57 -3.82 7.82
N VAL A 58 -2.21 -2.64 7.78
CA VAL A 58 -2.87 -2.00 8.91
C VAL A 58 -4.36 -1.86 8.57
N PRO A 59 -5.30 -2.20 9.46
CA PRO A 59 -6.72 -2.08 9.18
C PRO A 59 -7.11 -0.63 8.88
N GLU A 60 -7.65 -0.38 7.69
CA GLU A 60 -8.07 0.99 7.30
C GLU A 60 -9.31 1.47 8.07
N SER A 61 -10.00 0.57 8.77
CA SER A 61 -11.10 0.90 9.69
C SER A 61 -10.64 1.36 11.07
N HIS A 62 -9.33 1.37 11.35
CA HIS A 62 -8.80 1.89 12.62
C HIS A 62 -9.13 3.40 12.74
N PRO A 63 -9.65 3.88 13.89
CA PRO A 63 -10.19 5.23 14.01
C PRO A 63 -9.17 6.34 13.72
N HIS A 64 -7.88 6.09 14.00
CA HIS A 64 -6.81 7.05 13.75
C HIS A 64 -6.05 6.81 12.43
N PHE A 65 -6.52 5.88 11.58
CA PHE A 65 -5.92 5.66 10.27
C PHE A 65 -6.29 6.78 9.30
N ILE A 66 -5.29 7.41 8.68
CA ILE A 66 -5.47 8.54 7.78
C ILE A 66 -5.08 8.25 6.32
N GLY A 67 -4.72 7.00 6.01
CA GLY A 67 -4.33 6.59 4.66
C GLY A 67 -2.83 6.44 4.44
N THR A 68 -2.41 6.67 3.20
CA THR A 68 -1.07 6.40 2.71
C THR A 68 -0.20 7.65 2.78
N TYR A 69 0.88 7.63 3.56
CA TYR A 69 1.93 8.64 3.51
C TYR A 69 2.88 8.33 2.36
N TRP A 70 2.83 9.16 1.32
CA TRP A 70 3.67 9.03 0.13
C TRP A 70 3.99 10.42 -0.46
N GLY A 71 4.47 11.33 0.39
CA GLY A 71 4.76 12.72 0.01
C GLY A 71 3.57 13.38 -0.69
N ALA A 72 3.83 14.12 -1.77
CA ALA A 72 2.82 14.86 -2.52
C ALA A 72 1.77 13.98 -3.24
N VAL A 73 1.98 12.66 -3.34
CA VAL A 73 1.09 11.72 -4.05
C VAL A 73 0.35 10.76 -3.10
N GLY A 74 0.49 10.96 -1.79
CA GLY A 74 -0.21 10.20 -0.76
C GLY A 74 -1.67 10.59 -0.60
N THR A 75 -2.31 10.09 0.45
CA THR A 75 -3.65 10.54 0.85
C THR A 75 -3.62 12.02 1.21
N HIS A 76 -4.66 12.77 0.83
CA HIS A 76 -4.76 14.20 1.11
C HIS A 76 -4.52 14.51 2.59
N PHE A 77 -3.74 15.57 2.86
CA PHE A 77 -3.34 16.03 4.19
C PHE A 77 -2.44 15.08 4.99
N SER A 78 -2.08 13.90 4.46
CA SER A 78 -1.24 12.94 5.18
C SER A 78 0.21 13.43 5.30
N ALA A 79 0.77 13.99 4.23
CA ALA A 79 2.15 14.47 4.22
C ALA A 79 2.31 15.70 5.13
N GLU A 80 1.35 16.62 5.09
CA GLU A 80 1.34 17.84 5.89
C GLU A 80 1.34 17.52 7.38
N ILE A 81 0.59 16.51 7.80
CA ILE A 81 0.59 16.08 9.20
C ILE A 81 1.88 15.33 9.56
N VAL A 82 2.30 14.34 8.75
CA VAL A 82 3.49 13.54 9.06
C VAL A 82 4.76 14.42 9.08
N GLU A 83 4.95 15.29 8.07
CA GLU A 83 6.16 16.09 7.92
C GLU A 83 6.19 17.29 8.87
N SER A 84 5.03 17.83 9.26
CA SER A 84 4.98 18.88 10.28
C SER A 84 5.15 18.35 11.70
N SER A 85 5.02 17.04 11.92
CA SER A 85 5.13 16.41 13.25
C SER A 85 6.50 16.63 13.88
N ASP A 86 6.56 16.60 15.20
CA ASP A 86 7.80 16.75 15.98
C ASP A 86 8.44 15.42 16.36
N ALA A 87 7.70 14.31 16.21
CA ALA A 87 8.23 12.95 16.26
C ALA A 87 7.46 12.03 15.31
N TYR A 88 8.15 11.09 14.66
CA TYR A 88 7.51 10.03 13.88
C TYR A 88 8.20 8.70 14.09
N LEU A 89 7.40 7.67 14.36
CA LEU A 89 7.86 6.29 14.42
C LEU A 89 7.51 5.61 13.10
N PHE A 90 8.55 5.30 12.31
CA PHE A 90 8.44 4.47 11.12
C PHE A 90 8.72 3.02 11.48
N ALA A 91 7.69 2.17 11.39
CA ALA A 91 7.78 0.74 11.67
C ALA A 91 8.00 -0.05 10.38
N GLY A 92 9.22 -0.52 10.16
CA GLY A 92 9.61 -1.30 8.99
C GLY A 92 9.67 -0.52 7.67
N PRO A 93 10.20 0.72 7.63
CA PRO A 93 10.22 1.50 6.41
C PRO A 93 11.21 0.95 5.38
N ILE A 94 10.91 1.22 4.12
CA ILE A 94 11.84 1.16 3.00
C ILE A 94 11.78 2.53 2.35
N PHE A 95 12.85 3.32 2.49
CA PHE A 95 13.02 4.58 1.78
C PHE A 95 13.92 4.33 0.57
N ASN A 96 13.36 4.51 -0.61
CA ASN A 96 14.04 4.51 -1.90
C ASN A 96 13.55 5.74 -2.69
N ASP A 97 14.09 5.95 -3.87
CA ASP A 97 13.67 7.00 -4.80
C ASP A 97 12.15 7.04 -5.02
N TYR A 98 11.49 5.89 -5.21
CA TYR A 98 10.03 5.83 -5.46
C TYR A 98 9.19 6.19 -4.23
N SER A 99 9.45 5.54 -3.09
CA SER A 99 8.71 5.76 -1.84
C SER A 99 8.98 7.12 -1.22
N SER A 100 10.08 7.77 -1.59
CA SER A 100 10.42 9.14 -1.20
C SER A 100 10.08 10.20 -2.25
N VAL A 101 9.39 9.81 -3.33
CA VAL A 101 8.96 10.71 -4.41
C VAL A 101 10.16 11.53 -4.94
N GLY A 102 11.21 10.84 -5.35
CA GLY A 102 12.46 11.46 -5.80
C GLY A 102 13.23 12.19 -4.70
N TYR A 103 13.27 11.62 -3.48
CA TYR A 103 13.94 12.19 -2.31
C TYR A 103 13.40 13.56 -1.87
N SER A 104 12.11 13.83 -2.11
CA SER A 104 11.47 15.11 -1.81
C SER A 104 10.77 15.18 -0.45
N LEU A 105 10.70 14.07 0.30
CA LEU A 105 10.07 14.04 1.63
C LEU A 105 10.78 14.98 2.61
N LEU A 106 10.01 15.78 3.36
CA LEU A 106 10.55 16.76 4.31
C LEU A 106 10.78 16.17 5.71
N LEU A 107 11.28 14.94 5.76
CA LEU A 107 11.60 14.25 7.02
C LEU A 107 12.98 14.69 7.54
N LYS A 108 13.01 15.09 8.81
CA LYS A 108 14.21 15.36 9.61
C LYS A 108 14.69 14.14 10.39
N LYS A 109 15.94 13.72 10.20
CA LYS A 109 16.47 12.51 10.86
C LYS A 109 16.37 12.57 12.40
N GLU A 110 16.58 13.75 12.98
CA GLU A 110 16.52 13.97 14.43
C GLU A 110 15.13 13.73 15.04
N LYS A 111 14.05 13.76 14.24
CA LYS A 111 12.67 13.51 14.67
C LYS A 111 12.23 12.05 14.47
N ALA A 112 13.08 11.22 13.84
CA ALA A 112 12.72 9.90 13.36
C ALA A 112 13.04 8.80 14.36
N ILE A 113 12.07 7.96 14.69
CA ILE A 113 12.31 6.64 15.27
C ILE A 113 12.17 5.62 14.13
N ILE A 114 13.26 4.94 13.78
CA ILE A 114 13.27 3.93 12.73
C ILE A 114 13.33 2.54 13.37
N VAL A 115 12.24 1.79 13.26
CA VAL A 115 12.16 0.41 13.72
C VAL A 115 12.34 -0.50 12.52
N GLN A 116 13.50 -1.15 12.41
CA GLN A 116 13.78 -2.22 11.45
C GLN A 116 13.44 -3.58 12.09
N PRO A 117 13.40 -4.69 11.31
CA PRO A 117 13.04 -6.01 11.86
C PRO A 117 13.81 -6.45 13.11
N ASP A 118 15.07 -6.05 13.23
CA ASP A 118 16.02 -6.47 14.25
C ASP A 118 16.78 -5.31 14.93
N ARG A 119 16.35 -4.06 14.70
CA ARG A 119 17.06 -2.86 15.16
C ARG A 119 16.13 -1.67 15.35
N VAL A 120 16.37 -0.87 16.38
CA VAL A 120 15.67 0.41 16.63
C VAL A 120 16.67 1.56 16.64
N ILE A 121 16.36 2.66 15.96
CA ILE A 121 17.17 3.88 15.95
C ILE A 121 16.29 5.04 16.41
N VAL A 122 16.75 5.83 17.39
CA VAL A 122 15.97 6.95 17.97
C VAL A 122 16.66 8.28 17.63
N GLY A 123 16.07 9.05 16.72
CA GLY A 123 16.55 10.34 16.25
C GLY A 123 17.98 10.29 15.72
N ASN A 124 18.78 11.30 16.09
CA ASN A 124 20.24 11.30 15.90
C ASN A 124 20.99 10.60 17.05
N GLY A 125 20.26 9.90 17.93
CA GLY A 125 20.76 9.28 19.15
C GLY A 125 21.09 7.79 18.97
N PRO A 126 20.77 6.97 19.98
CA PRO A 126 21.24 5.59 20.03
C PRO A 126 20.58 4.68 18.98
N ALA A 127 21.36 3.68 18.56
CA ALA A 127 20.89 2.56 17.76
C ALA A 127 21.03 1.27 18.57
N PHE A 128 19.93 0.53 18.70
CA PHE A 128 19.84 -0.71 19.46
C PHE A 128 19.65 -1.87 18.48
N GLY A 129 20.66 -2.74 18.35
CA GLY A 129 20.58 -3.96 17.55
C GLY A 129 20.07 -5.17 18.35
N CYS A 130 19.73 -6.25 17.64
CA CYS A 130 19.16 -7.47 18.21
C CYS A 130 17.85 -7.22 18.99
N VAL A 131 17.05 -6.26 18.51
CA VAL A 131 15.75 -5.92 19.07
C VAL A 131 14.69 -6.23 18.02
N LEU A 132 13.90 -7.28 18.25
CA LEU A 132 12.87 -7.70 17.30
C LEU A 132 11.72 -6.67 17.28
N MET A 133 11.32 -6.25 16.08
CA MET A 133 10.27 -5.24 15.89
C MET A 133 8.98 -5.58 16.64
N LYS A 134 8.53 -6.84 16.58
CA LYS A 134 7.31 -7.27 17.26
C LYS A 134 7.40 -7.05 18.77
N ASP A 135 8.44 -7.57 19.40
CA ASP A 135 8.65 -7.48 20.85
C ASP A 135 8.81 -6.02 21.30
N PHE A 136 9.50 -5.21 20.49
CA PHE A 136 9.66 -3.79 20.73
C PHE A 136 8.34 -3.02 20.71
N LEU A 137 7.51 -3.21 19.68
CA LEU A 137 6.22 -2.52 19.58
C LEU A 137 5.28 -2.92 20.73
N GLN A 138 5.27 -4.21 21.13
CA GLN A 138 4.49 -4.71 22.28
C GLN A 138 5.01 -4.22 23.65
N ALA A 139 6.31 -4.01 23.79
CA ALA A 139 6.86 -3.44 25.02
C ALA A 139 6.63 -1.92 25.09
N LEU A 140 6.69 -1.25 23.93
CA LEU A 140 6.42 0.19 23.81
C LEU A 140 4.95 0.53 24.08
N SER A 141 4.00 -0.29 23.59
CA SER A 141 2.56 -0.10 23.80
C SER A 141 2.19 0.02 25.27
N LYS A 142 2.92 -0.65 26.16
CA LYS A 142 2.67 -0.67 27.61
C LYS A 142 3.20 0.55 28.37
N ARG A 143 4.02 1.40 27.74
CA ARG A 143 4.79 2.45 28.42
C ARG A 143 4.65 3.85 27.82
N VAL A 144 4.19 3.94 26.58
CA VAL A 144 3.96 5.23 25.91
C VAL A 144 2.68 5.88 26.44
N ASN A 145 2.69 7.21 26.57
CA ASN A 145 1.50 7.95 26.99
C ASN A 145 0.54 8.17 25.81
N LEU A 146 -0.75 8.22 26.12
CA LEU A 146 -1.79 8.63 25.18
C LEU A 146 -1.54 10.08 24.69
N ASN A 147 -1.52 10.29 23.38
CA ASN A 147 -1.46 11.62 22.76
C ASN A 147 -2.18 11.64 21.40
N SER A 148 -3.39 12.22 21.35
CA SER A 148 -4.21 12.37 20.14
C SER A 148 -3.96 13.66 19.35
N THR A 149 -3.01 14.50 19.75
CA THR A 149 -2.83 15.86 19.20
C THR A 149 -2.66 15.89 17.68
N ALA A 150 -1.83 14.98 17.13
CA ALA A 150 -1.62 14.92 15.68
C ALA A 150 -2.91 14.55 14.93
N TYR A 151 -3.70 13.62 15.49
CA TYR A 151 -4.97 13.19 14.91
C TYR A 151 -6.03 14.28 14.98
N GLU A 152 -6.11 15.03 16.09
CA GLU A 152 -7.00 16.18 16.23
C GLU A 152 -6.65 17.29 15.22
N ASN A 153 -5.36 17.54 15.01
CA ASN A 153 -4.92 18.50 13.99
C ASN A 153 -5.29 18.05 12.58
N TYR A 154 -5.13 16.77 12.24
CA TYR A 154 -5.60 16.22 10.97
C TYR A 154 -7.10 16.45 10.78
N ARG A 155 -7.93 16.14 11.79
CA ARG A 155 -9.39 16.33 11.73
C ARG A 155 -9.81 17.78 11.47
N ARG A 156 -9.00 18.77 11.89
CA ARG A 156 -9.28 20.20 11.67
C ARG A 156 -9.02 20.65 10.23
N ILE A 157 -8.06 20.02 9.55
CA ILE A 157 -7.70 20.37 8.17
C ILE A 157 -8.27 19.41 7.13
N PHE A 158 -8.79 18.26 7.57
CA PHE A 158 -9.31 17.22 6.70
C PHE A 158 -10.49 17.73 5.88
N VAL A 159 -10.34 17.63 4.56
CA VAL A 159 -11.43 17.82 3.60
C VAL A 159 -11.75 16.44 2.98
N PRO A 160 -13.00 15.97 3.06
CA PRO A 160 -13.40 14.74 2.39
C PRO A 160 -13.15 14.80 0.88
N ASP A 161 -12.73 13.67 0.29
CA ASP A 161 -12.58 13.58 -1.15
C ASP A 161 -13.90 13.90 -1.88
N GLY A 162 -13.80 14.59 -3.00
CA GLY A 162 -14.94 14.80 -3.89
C GLY A 162 -15.47 13.48 -4.43
N VAL A 163 -16.79 13.39 -4.62
CA VAL A 163 -17.40 12.23 -5.27
C VAL A 163 -17.20 12.35 -6.78
N PRO A 164 -16.58 11.37 -7.46
CA PRO A 164 -16.47 11.41 -8.91
C PRO A 164 -17.86 11.48 -9.57
N LEU A 165 -17.95 12.22 -10.68
CA LEU A 165 -19.17 12.40 -11.44
C LEU A 165 -19.75 11.05 -11.86
N LYS A 166 -21.08 10.93 -11.79
CA LYS A 166 -21.79 9.76 -12.34
C LYS A 166 -21.59 9.76 -13.86
N CYS A 167 -21.45 8.55 -14.39
CA CYS A 167 -21.40 8.28 -15.82
C CYS A 167 -22.72 7.64 -16.20
N GLU A 168 -23.37 8.14 -17.25
CA GLU A 168 -24.58 7.52 -17.77
C GLU A 168 -24.21 6.31 -18.66
N PRO A 169 -25.12 5.33 -18.85
CA PRO A 169 -24.90 4.25 -19.80
C PRO A 169 -24.55 4.79 -21.19
N ASN A 170 -23.56 4.18 -21.85
CA ASN A 170 -23.01 4.54 -23.17
C ASN A 170 -22.12 5.81 -23.23
N GLU A 171 -21.83 6.45 -22.10
CA GLU A 171 -20.76 7.46 -22.07
C GLU A 171 -19.36 6.82 -22.07
N PRO A 172 -18.32 7.52 -22.60
CA PRO A 172 -16.95 7.03 -22.54
C PRO A 172 -16.50 6.74 -21.10
N LEU A 173 -16.03 5.51 -20.87
CA LEU A 173 -15.57 5.08 -19.54
C LEU A 173 -14.35 5.90 -19.10
N ARG A 174 -14.40 6.43 -17.88
CA ARG A 174 -13.29 7.14 -17.23
C ARG A 174 -12.72 6.29 -16.10
N VAL A 175 -11.42 6.40 -15.85
CA VAL A 175 -10.71 5.62 -14.82
C VAL A 175 -11.30 5.84 -13.43
N ASN A 176 -11.63 7.08 -13.07
CA ASN A 176 -12.25 7.38 -11.77
C ASN A 176 -13.62 6.68 -11.59
N VAL A 177 -14.43 6.58 -12.65
CA VAL A 177 -15.72 5.87 -12.65
C VAL A 177 -15.48 4.36 -12.53
N LEU A 178 -14.53 3.80 -13.29
CA LEU A 178 -14.14 2.39 -13.18
C LEU A 178 -13.79 2.01 -11.73
N PHE A 179 -12.92 2.80 -11.09
CA PHE A 179 -12.50 2.52 -9.71
C PHE A 179 -13.59 2.75 -8.67
N GLN A 180 -14.61 3.58 -8.93
CA GLN A 180 -15.83 3.62 -8.10
C GLN A 180 -16.59 2.28 -8.15
N HIS A 181 -16.64 1.62 -9.29
CA HIS A 181 -17.27 0.30 -9.40
C HIS A 181 -16.43 -0.77 -8.71
N ILE A 182 -15.11 -0.76 -8.91
CA ILE A 182 -14.19 -1.68 -8.23
C ILE A 182 -14.30 -1.53 -6.70
N GLN A 183 -14.36 -0.31 -6.18
CA GLN A 183 -14.53 -0.04 -4.75
C GLN A 183 -15.77 -0.74 -4.16
N LYS A 184 -16.88 -0.80 -4.90
CA LYS A 184 -18.13 -1.43 -4.45
C LYS A 184 -18.05 -2.96 -4.44
N MET A 185 -17.06 -3.55 -5.11
CA MET A 185 -16.84 -4.99 -5.15
C MET A 185 -15.99 -5.47 -3.97
N LEU A 186 -15.29 -4.57 -3.29
CA LEU A 186 -14.37 -4.95 -2.22
C LEU A 186 -15.12 -5.41 -0.97
N SER A 187 -14.66 -6.52 -0.42
CA SER A 187 -15.14 -7.10 0.84
C SER A 187 -14.00 -7.80 1.58
N HIS A 188 -14.30 -8.36 2.75
CA HIS A 188 -13.37 -9.23 3.48
C HIS A 188 -13.02 -10.53 2.71
N GLU A 189 -13.83 -10.88 1.71
CA GLU A 189 -13.65 -12.04 0.83
C GLU A 189 -12.94 -11.66 -0.48
N THR A 190 -12.39 -10.45 -0.59
CA THR A 190 -11.64 -10.04 -1.79
C THR A 190 -10.16 -9.80 -1.51
N ALA A 191 -9.36 -9.82 -2.56
CA ALA A 191 -7.99 -9.34 -2.54
C ALA A 191 -7.70 -8.54 -3.81
N VAL A 192 -6.89 -7.48 -3.72
CA VAL A 192 -6.52 -6.62 -4.85
C VAL A 192 -5.05 -6.80 -5.21
N ILE A 193 -4.75 -7.04 -6.48
CA ILE A 193 -3.40 -7.04 -7.05
C ILE A 193 -3.25 -5.80 -7.92
N ALA A 194 -2.35 -4.88 -7.57
CA ALA A 194 -2.21 -3.59 -8.23
C ALA A 194 -0.95 -3.52 -9.10
N GLU A 195 -1.06 -3.73 -10.42
CA GLU A 195 0.07 -3.72 -11.35
C GLU A 195 0.86 -2.40 -11.34
N THR A 196 2.15 -2.47 -11.66
CA THR A 196 3.02 -1.32 -11.94
C THR A 196 2.44 -0.46 -13.06
N GLY A 197 2.36 0.85 -12.83
CA GLY A 197 1.69 1.80 -13.69
C GLY A 197 0.61 2.57 -12.93
N ASP A 198 -0.37 3.13 -13.66
CA ASP A 198 -1.43 3.93 -13.02
C ASP A 198 -2.35 3.10 -12.09
N SER A 199 -2.34 1.77 -12.24
CA SER A 199 -2.96 0.84 -11.28
C SER A 199 -2.44 1.03 -9.86
N TRP A 200 -1.16 1.36 -9.65
CA TRP A 200 -0.63 1.69 -8.32
C TRP A 200 -1.38 2.86 -7.68
N PHE A 201 -1.51 3.97 -8.39
CA PHE A 201 -2.13 5.19 -7.85
C PHE A 201 -3.63 5.03 -7.66
N ASN A 202 -4.32 4.40 -8.62
CA ASN A 202 -5.76 4.18 -8.50
C ASN A 202 -6.11 3.17 -7.39
N CYS A 203 -5.34 2.08 -7.25
CA CYS A 203 -5.58 1.11 -6.19
C CYS A 203 -5.22 1.64 -4.80
N GLN A 204 -4.27 2.58 -4.68
CA GLN A 204 -3.97 3.25 -3.41
C GLN A 204 -5.18 4.04 -2.88
N LYS A 205 -6.03 4.58 -3.77
CA LYS A 205 -7.24 5.34 -3.42
C LYS A 205 -8.42 4.45 -2.97
N LEU A 206 -8.35 3.13 -3.20
CA LEU A 206 -9.39 2.20 -2.75
C LEU A 206 -9.35 2.08 -1.22
N LYS A 207 -10.52 2.12 -0.58
CA LYS A 207 -10.69 1.85 0.84
C LYS A 207 -10.86 0.35 1.05
N LEU A 208 -9.97 -0.26 1.81
CA LEU A 208 -9.93 -1.70 2.03
C LEU A 208 -10.77 -2.11 3.25
N PRO A 209 -11.82 -2.92 3.08
CA PRO A 209 -12.51 -3.53 4.21
C PRO A 209 -11.57 -4.41 5.04
N LYS A 210 -11.85 -4.58 6.33
CA LYS A 210 -11.09 -5.48 7.19
C LYS A 210 -11.06 -6.89 6.59
N GLY A 211 -9.87 -7.46 6.44
CA GLY A 211 -9.66 -8.79 5.84
C GLY A 211 -9.50 -8.78 4.32
N CYS A 212 -9.69 -7.65 3.64
CA CYS A 212 -9.37 -7.52 2.21
C CYS A 212 -7.85 -7.63 2.00
N GLY A 213 -7.42 -8.51 1.11
CA GLY A 213 -6.02 -8.62 0.71
C GLY A 213 -5.59 -7.46 -0.19
N TYR A 214 -4.30 -7.13 -0.16
CA TYR A 214 -3.70 -6.13 -1.05
C TYR A 214 -2.25 -6.49 -1.35
N GLU A 215 -1.90 -6.54 -2.62
CA GLU A 215 -0.53 -6.82 -3.06
C GLU A 215 -0.02 -5.79 -4.07
N PHE A 216 1.23 -5.42 -3.86
CA PHE A 216 1.88 -4.29 -4.50
C PHE A 216 3.39 -4.56 -4.59
N GLN A 217 3.96 -4.58 -5.80
CA GLN A 217 5.37 -4.92 -6.01
C GLN A 217 6.23 -3.67 -6.30
N MET A 218 6.27 -2.71 -5.36
CA MET A 218 6.96 -1.44 -5.58
C MET A 218 8.47 -1.55 -5.74
N GLN A 219 9.08 -2.43 -4.94
CA GLN A 219 10.53 -2.45 -4.78
C GLN A 219 11.23 -3.06 -5.98
N TYR A 220 10.61 -4.04 -6.63
CA TYR A 220 11.15 -4.66 -7.83
C TYR A 220 10.54 -4.05 -9.10
N GLY A 221 9.27 -3.61 -9.06
CA GLY A 221 8.67 -2.78 -10.10
C GLY A 221 8.59 -3.42 -11.48
N SER A 222 8.56 -4.76 -11.55
CA SER A 222 8.50 -5.45 -12.85
C SER A 222 7.07 -5.43 -13.40
N ILE A 223 6.89 -4.81 -14.56
CA ILE A 223 5.61 -4.91 -15.30
C ILE A 223 5.32 -6.37 -15.68
N GLY A 224 4.04 -6.73 -15.64
CA GLY A 224 3.56 -8.08 -15.94
C GLY A 224 3.65 -9.06 -14.76
N TRP A 225 4.26 -8.68 -13.63
CA TRP A 225 4.28 -9.56 -12.47
C TRP A 225 2.87 -9.92 -12.00
N SER A 226 1.92 -8.99 -12.16
CA SER A 226 0.61 -9.11 -11.56
C SER A 226 -0.19 -10.28 -12.14
N VAL A 227 0.02 -10.70 -13.40
CA VAL A 227 -0.69 -11.84 -13.98
C VAL A 227 -0.32 -13.13 -13.26
N GLY A 228 0.97 -13.47 -13.18
CA GLY A 228 1.45 -14.67 -12.48
C GLY A 228 1.24 -14.59 -10.98
N ALA A 229 1.40 -13.41 -10.37
CA ALA A 229 1.07 -13.22 -8.95
C ALA A 229 -0.41 -13.44 -8.67
N THR A 230 -1.30 -13.04 -9.57
CA THR A 230 -2.74 -13.28 -9.45
C THR A 230 -3.07 -14.77 -9.52
N LEU A 231 -2.40 -15.52 -10.40
CA LEU A 231 -2.51 -16.97 -10.51
C LEU A 231 -2.07 -17.66 -9.20
N GLY A 232 -0.91 -17.29 -8.67
CA GLY A 232 -0.38 -17.88 -7.44
C GLY A 232 -1.16 -17.48 -6.19
N TYR A 233 -1.55 -16.20 -6.08
CA TYR A 233 -2.25 -15.68 -4.91
C TYR A 233 -3.66 -16.28 -4.79
N ALA A 234 -4.42 -16.37 -5.88
CA ALA A 234 -5.75 -16.97 -5.84
C ALA A 234 -5.73 -18.45 -5.41
N GLN A 235 -4.64 -19.18 -5.71
CA GLN A 235 -4.46 -20.55 -5.25
C GLN A 235 -4.11 -20.65 -3.76
N SER A 236 -3.52 -19.62 -3.16
CA SER A 236 -3.21 -19.59 -1.73
C SER A 236 -4.38 -19.14 -0.86
N VAL A 237 -5.38 -18.48 -1.45
CA VAL A 237 -6.62 -18.02 -0.79
C VAL A 237 -7.88 -18.41 -1.60
N PRO A 238 -8.20 -19.71 -1.73
CA PRO A 238 -9.32 -20.18 -2.55
C PRO A 238 -10.69 -19.65 -2.09
N GLU A 239 -10.79 -19.20 -0.83
CA GLU A 239 -11.98 -18.57 -0.26
C GLU A 239 -12.16 -17.10 -0.69
N LYS A 240 -11.12 -16.47 -1.24
CA LYS A 240 -11.16 -15.07 -1.68
C LYS A 240 -11.30 -14.94 -3.18
N ARG A 241 -12.06 -13.93 -3.60
CA ARG A 241 -12.09 -13.48 -4.99
C ARG A 241 -10.97 -12.46 -5.24
N VAL A 242 -9.97 -12.87 -6.00
CA VAL A 242 -8.84 -11.99 -6.37
C VAL A 242 -9.24 -11.08 -7.53
N ILE A 243 -9.00 -9.78 -7.38
CA ILE A 243 -9.24 -8.72 -8.36
C ILE A 243 -7.88 -8.14 -8.74
N ALA A 244 -7.51 -8.22 -10.02
CA ALA A 244 -6.26 -7.66 -10.53
C ALA A 244 -6.54 -6.44 -11.41
N CYS A 245 -5.82 -5.34 -11.18
CA CYS A 245 -5.87 -4.14 -12.02
C CYS A 245 -4.58 -4.05 -12.82
N ILE A 246 -4.64 -4.32 -14.12
CA ILE A 246 -3.46 -4.55 -14.97
C ILE A 246 -3.53 -3.63 -16.19
N GLY A 247 -2.46 -2.86 -16.44
CA GLY A 247 -2.34 -2.08 -17.67
C GLY A 247 -2.11 -3.00 -18.88
N ASP A 248 -2.60 -2.59 -20.04
CA ASP A 248 -2.44 -3.31 -21.31
C ASP A 248 -0.98 -3.68 -21.64
N GLY A 249 -0.04 -2.73 -21.52
CA GLY A 249 1.37 -2.98 -21.76
C GLY A 249 1.97 -4.01 -20.80
N SER A 250 1.61 -3.96 -19.51
CA SER A 250 2.05 -4.96 -18.52
C SER A 250 1.47 -6.34 -18.83
N PHE A 251 0.20 -6.40 -19.23
CA PHE A 251 -0.48 -7.64 -19.55
C PHE A 251 0.20 -8.39 -20.70
N GLN A 252 0.71 -7.69 -21.72
CA GLN A 252 1.40 -8.32 -22.86
C GLN A 252 2.65 -9.13 -22.48
N VAL A 253 3.29 -8.83 -21.34
CA VAL A 253 4.53 -9.49 -20.91
C VAL A 253 4.28 -10.92 -20.42
N THR A 254 3.11 -11.18 -19.83
CA THR A 254 2.83 -12.42 -19.08
C THR A 254 1.42 -12.98 -19.27
N ALA A 255 0.70 -12.53 -20.31
CA ALA A 255 -0.70 -12.89 -20.59
C ALA A 255 -0.97 -14.41 -20.61
N GLN A 256 0.02 -15.24 -20.95
CA GLN A 256 -0.11 -16.69 -21.06
C GLN A 256 -0.57 -17.38 -19.75
N ASP A 257 -0.32 -16.79 -18.58
CA ASP A 257 -0.75 -17.36 -17.30
C ASP A 257 -2.27 -17.40 -17.14
N VAL A 258 -3.01 -16.60 -17.94
CA VAL A 258 -4.48 -16.69 -18.04
C VAL A 258 -4.92 -18.08 -18.49
N SER A 259 -4.15 -18.76 -19.34
CA SER A 259 -4.42 -20.15 -19.74
C SER A 259 -4.47 -21.08 -18.54
N THR A 260 -3.52 -20.94 -17.62
CA THR A 260 -3.50 -21.74 -16.39
C THR A 260 -4.66 -21.40 -15.48
N MET A 261 -5.00 -20.11 -15.32
CA MET A 261 -6.16 -19.67 -14.54
C MET A 261 -7.45 -20.33 -15.03
N MET A 262 -7.63 -20.39 -16.36
CA MET A 262 -8.78 -21.04 -16.99
C MET A 262 -8.77 -22.55 -16.78
N ARG A 263 -7.60 -23.20 -16.98
CA ARG A 263 -7.44 -24.65 -16.77
C ARG A 263 -7.82 -25.09 -15.36
N VAL A 264 -7.52 -24.29 -14.35
CA VAL A 264 -7.83 -24.62 -12.94
C VAL A 264 -9.17 -24.06 -12.45
N GLY A 265 -9.98 -23.46 -13.35
CA GLY A 265 -11.30 -22.91 -13.00
C GLY A 265 -11.24 -21.74 -12.02
N GLN A 266 -10.15 -20.95 -12.04
CA GLN A 266 -9.92 -19.85 -11.11
C GLN A 266 -10.93 -18.72 -11.33
N LYS A 267 -11.55 -18.23 -10.24
CA LYS A 267 -12.63 -17.22 -10.28
C LYS A 267 -12.16 -15.77 -10.10
N THR A 268 -10.93 -15.48 -10.53
CA THR A 268 -10.34 -14.14 -10.51
C THR A 268 -11.07 -13.17 -11.44
N ILE A 269 -11.03 -11.89 -11.12
CA ILE A 269 -11.43 -10.80 -12.02
C ILE A 269 -10.19 -10.03 -12.44
N ILE A 270 -9.98 -9.87 -13.75
CA ILE A 270 -8.90 -9.02 -14.29
C ILE A 270 -9.55 -7.78 -14.92
N PHE A 271 -9.27 -6.62 -14.35
CA PHE A 271 -9.54 -5.32 -14.96
C PHE A 271 -8.33 -4.93 -15.81
N LEU A 272 -8.41 -5.21 -17.11
CA LEU A 272 -7.41 -4.79 -18.08
C LEU A 272 -7.69 -3.35 -18.53
N ILE A 273 -6.78 -2.44 -18.19
CA ILE A 273 -6.88 -1.01 -18.52
C ILE A 273 -6.18 -0.79 -19.86
N ASN A 274 -6.97 -0.79 -20.94
CA ASN A 274 -6.49 -0.52 -22.29
C ASN A 274 -6.54 0.98 -22.59
N ASN A 275 -5.42 1.66 -22.36
CA ASN A 275 -5.24 3.08 -22.67
C ASN A 275 -4.19 3.32 -23.77
N GLY A 276 -3.71 2.24 -24.42
CA GLY A 276 -2.96 2.29 -25.67
C GLY A 276 -1.44 2.43 -25.51
N GLY A 277 -0.87 2.20 -24.33
CA GLY A 277 0.57 2.32 -24.13
C GLY A 277 1.02 2.43 -22.66
N TYR A 278 2.31 2.73 -22.48
CA TYR A 278 2.90 2.88 -21.16
C TYR A 278 2.67 4.29 -20.59
N THR A 279 1.45 4.58 -20.10
CA THR A 279 1.08 5.91 -19.58
C THR A 279 2.00 6.43 -18.48
N ILE A 280 2.46 5.56 -17.56
CA ILE A 280 3.37 5.98 -16.50
C ILE A 280 4.69 6.51 -17.06
N GLU A 281 5.20 5.90 -18.15
CA GLU A 281 6.42 6.34 -18.81
C GLU A 281 6.19 7.62 -19.61
N VAL A 282 4.99 7.82 -20.18
CA VAL A 282 4.63 9.09 -20.84
C VAL A 282 4.73 10.27 -19.86
N GLU A 283 4.29 10.07 -18.61
CA GLU A 283 4.36 11.10 -17.56
C GLU A 283 5.78 11.31 -16.99
N ILE A 284 6.69 10.32 -17.14
CA ILE A 284 8.09 10.43 -16.72
C ILE A 284 8.96 11.01 -17.85
N HIS A 285 8.92 10.38 -19.03
CA HIS A 285 9.61 10.79 -20.23
C HIS A 285 8.95 10.19 -21.49
N ASP A 286 8.25 11.03 -22.24
CA ASP A 286 7.56 10.60 -23.45
C ASP A 286 8.50 10.28 -24.62
N GLY A 287 8.09 9.33 -25.46
CA GLY A 287 8.85 8.86 -26.62
C GLY A 287 8.20 7.69 -27.36
N PRO A 288 8.71 7.34 -28.56
CA PRO A 288 8.11 6.31 -29.42
C PRO A 288 8.12 4.90 -28.79
N TYR A 289 8.97 4.65 -27.79
CA TYR A 289 9.05 3.39 -27.06
C TYR A 289 7.86 3.18 -26.08
N ASN A 290 7.05 4.22 -25.83
CA ASN A 290 5.83 4.11 -25.02
C ASN A 290 4.64 3.56 -25.79
N VAL A 291 4.75 3.48 -27.11
CA VAL A 291 3.69 2.99 -28.01
C VAL A 291 3.78 1.48 -28.14
N ILE A 292 2.69 0.79 -27.81
CA ILE A 292 2.60 -0.67 -27.92
C ILE A 292 1.67 -1.09 -29.05
N LYS A 293 1.80 -2.34 -29.51
CA LYS A 293 0.84 -2.90 -30.46
C LYS A 293 -0.43 -3.28 -29.73
N ASN A 294 -1.54 -2.56 -29.98
CA ASN A 294 -2.83 -2.90 -29.37
C ASN A 294 -3.32 -4.28 -29.81
N TRP A 295 -3.88 -5.05 -28.87
CA TRP A 295 -4.45 -6.39 -29.10
C TRP A 295 -5.98 -6.37 -28.96
N ASN A 296 -6.63 -7.38 -29.53
CA ASN A 296 -7.99 -7.74 -29.11
C ASN A 296 -7.90 -8.62 -27.86
N TYR A 297 -7.80 -8.00 -26.68
CA TYR A 297 -7.58 -8.71 -25.42
C TYR A 297 -8.73 -9.65 -25.04
N THR A 298 -9.98 -9.32 -25.39
CA THR A 298 -11.11 -10.24 -25.20
C THR A 298 -11.03 -11.42 -26.15
N GLY A 299 -10.68 -11.17 -27.42
CA GLY A 299 -10.46 -12.24 -28.40
C GLY A 299 -9.29 -13.16 -28.05
N LEU A 300 -8.29 -12.68 -27.29
CA LEU A 300 -7.23 -13.53 -26.74
C LEU A 300 -7.79 -14.56 -25.75
N VAL A 301 -8.72 -14.17 -24.87
CA VAL A 301 -9.35 -15.10 -23.92
C VAL A 301 -10.13 -16.18 -24.66
N ASP A 302 -10.88 -15.81 -25.69
CA ASP A 302 -11.62 -16.76 -26.54
C ASP A 302 -10.66 -17.74 -27.23
N ALA A 303 -9.52 -17.25 -27.74
CA ALA A 303 -8.50 -18.08 -28.38
C ALA A 303 -7.85 -19.08 -27.41
N ILE A 304 -7.67 -18.70 -26.14
CA ILE A 304 -7.12 -19.56 -25.09
C ILE A 304 -8.16 -20.59 -24.61
N HIS A 305 -9.46 -20.28 -24.65
CA HIS A 305 -10.54 -21.17 -24.20
C HIS A 305 -10.83 -22.38 -25.12
N ASN A 306 -9.94 -22.70 -26.07
CA ASN A 306 -10.21 -23.62 -27.18
C ASN A 306 -10.11 -25.12 -26.80
N GLY A 307 -10.78 -25.53 -25.71
CA GLY A 307 -10.87 -26.91 -25.24
C GLY A 307 -9.81 -27.32 -24.20
N GLU A 308 -9.94 -28.54 -23.67
CA GLU A 308 -8.94 -29.13 -22.76
C GLU A 308 -7.90 -29.93 -23.57
N GLY A 309 -6.62 -29.61 -23.38
CA GLY A 309 -5.53 -30.41 -23.94
C GLY A 309 -5.41 -31.73 -23.19
N ASN A 310 -5.81 -32.83 -23.83
CA ASN A 310 -5.56 -34.19 -23.35
C ASN A 310 -4.37 -34.77 -24.13
N CYS A 311 -3.23 -34.96 -23.47
CA CYS A 311 -2.11 -35.74 -24.00
C CYS A 311 -2.40 -37.24 -23.88
#